data_AF-A0ABD3FD14-F1
#
_entry.id   AF-A0ABD3FD14-F1
#
_cell.length_a   1.000
_cell.length_b   1.000
_cell.length_c   1.000
_cell.angle_alpha   90.00
_cell.angle_beta   90.00
_cell.angle_gamma   90.00
#
_symmetry.space_group_name_H-M   'P 1'
#
loop_
_entity.id
_entity.type
_entity.pdbx_description
1 polymer ?
#
loop_
_entity_poly.entity_id
_entity_poly.type
_entity_poly.pdbx_seq_one_letter_code
_entity_poly.pdbx_strand_id
1 'polypeptide(L)'
;MPETAPFSVEIDEVKAVGDLKKAIKDENKDIKCPARKLQPFLAKRDEGRGSWLTEAEVTKGEYATDGLKPLDVAGAPPNLVDLSKKDVRYRVTKEDVTAKRTPVHVMVVVPEGAESNAVPSIEKFGE
;
A
#
# COMPACT_ATOMS: atom_id res chain seq x y z
N MET A 1 -20.53 -5.77 3.18
CA MET A 1 -19.26 -5.77 2.41
C MET A 1 -18.45 -4.61 2.95
N PRO A 2 -17.22 -4.79 3.44
CA PRO A 2 -16.45 -3.65 3.90
C PRO A 2 -16.20 -2.73 2.69
N GLU A 3 -16.74 -1.52 2.76
CA GLU A 3 -16.53 -0.47 1.77
C GLU A 3 -15.02 -0.18 1.72
N THR A 4 -14.35 -0.68 0.67
CA THR A 4 -12.91 -0.43 0.48
C THR A 4 -12.78 0.97 -0.11
N ALA A 5 -12.74 1.98 0.76
CA ALA A 5 -12.56 3.36 0.36
C ALA A 5 -11.07 3.67 0.18
N PRO A 6 -10.64 4.22 -0.97
CA PRO A 6 -9.28 4.73 -1.13
C PRO A 6 -9.06 5.92 -0.19
N PHE A 7 -7.86 6.02 0.39
CA PHE A 7 -7.44 7.14 1.21
C PHE A 7 -6.00 7.52 0.89
N SER A 8 -5.67 8.78 1.10
CA SER A 8 -4.33 9.32 0.86
C SER A 8 -3.47 9.14 2.10
N VAL A 9 -2.18 8.85 1.90
CA VAL A 9 -1.18 8.75 2.97
C VAL A 9 0.04 9.56 2.53
N GLU A 10 0.52 10.45 3.40
CA GLU A 10 1.75 11.19 3.16
C GLU A 10 2.96 10.40 3.67
N ILE A 11 3.91 10.14 2.78
CA ILE A 11 5.18 9.50 3.12
C ILE A 11 6.32 10.12 2.32
N ASP A 12 7.45 10.29 3.00
CA ASP A 12 8.68 10.77 2.38
C ASP A 12 9.36 9.67 1.54
N GLU A 13 9.92 10.03 0.39
CA GLU A 13 10.50 9.08 -0.54
C GLU A 13 11.78 8.40 -0.04
N VAL A 14 12.40 8.93 1.02
CA VAL A 14 13.60 8.33 1.65
C VAL A 14 13.28 7.40 2.81
N LYS A 15 12.01 7.34 3.25
CA LYS A 15 11.58 6.44 4.33
C LYS A 15 11.45 5.00 3.85
N ALA A 16 11.29 4.05 4.76
CA ALA A 16 11.19 2.65 4.39
C ALA A 16 9.72 2.21 4.18
N VAL A 17 9.48 1.09 3.49
CA VAL A 17 8.16 0.46 3.41
C VAL A 17 7.58 0.15 4.81
N GLY A 18 8.43 -0.08 5.82
CA GLY A 18 8.01 -0.17 7.22
C GLY A 18 7.30 1.10 7.72
N ASP A 19 7.78 2.28 7.35
CA ASP A 19 7.12 3.56 7.65
C ASP A 19 5.81 3.69 6.89
N LEU A 20 5.73 3.22 5.63
CA LEU A 20 4.49 3.19 4.85
C LEU A 20 3.42 2.38 5.58
N LYS A 21 3.75 1.17 6.04
CA LYS A 21 2.82 0.33 6.83
C LYS A 21 2.34 1.04 8.08
N LYS A 22 3.22 1.81 8.75
CA LYS A 22 2.87 2.57 9.96
C LYS A 22 1.95 3.74 9.64
N ALA A 23 2.23 4.50 8.58
CA ALA A 23 1.42 5.63 8.15
C ALA A 23 0.01 5.19 7.71
N ILE A 24 -0.10 4.12 6.93
CA ILE A 24 -1.37 3.49 6.55
C ILE A 24 -2.23 3.15 7.77
N LYS A 25 -1.62 2.52 8.78
CA LYS A 25 -2.32 2.18 10.03
C LYS A 25 -2.74 3.42 10.83
N ASP A 26 -1.91 4.45 10.82
CA ASP A 26 -2.21 5.65 11.58
C ASP A 26 -3.39 6.42 10.98
N GLU A 27 -3.43 6.52 9.65
CA GLU A 27 -4.48 7.18 8.88
C GLU A 27 -5.80 6.38 8.91
N ASN A 28 -5.72 5.05 8.91
CA ASN A 28 -6.91 4.17 8.91
C ASN A 28 -7.03 3.36 10.20
N LYS A 29 -7.80 3.88 11.16
CA LYS A 29 -8.05 3.27 12.48
C LYS A 29 -8.97 2.03 12.44
N ASP A 30 -9.61 1.74 11.32
CA ASP A 30 -10.40 0.52 11.13
C ASP A 30 -9.50 -0.72 11.01
N ILE A 31 -8.23 -0.52 10.61
CA ILE A 31 -7.21 -1.55 10.60
C ILE A 31 -6.80 -1.90 12.05
N LYS A 32 -7.39 -2.96 12.62
CA LYS A 32 -7.08 -3.43 13.98
C LYS A 32 -5.77 -4.21 14.10
N CYS A 33 -5.23 -4.69 12.98
CA CYS A 33 -4.00 -5.48 12.93
C CYS A 33 -2.75 -4.62 13.23
N PRO A 34 -1.66 -5.17 13.77
CA PRO A 34 -0.38 -4.45 13.84
C PRO A 34 0.16 -4.14 12.43
N ALA A 35 0.78 -2.97 12.25
CA ALA A 35 1.28 -2.49 10.96
C ALA A 35 2.21 -3.51 10.26
N ARG A 36 3.00 -4.26 11.03
CA ARG A 36 3.89 -5.32 10.52
C ARG A 36 3.16 -6.45 9.77
N LYS A 37 1.89 -6.70 10.09
CA LYS A 37 1.06 -7.73 9.45
C LYS A 37 0.38 -7.23 8.18
N LEU A 38 0.46 -5.92 7.89
CA LEU A 38 -0.04 -5.39 6.64
C LEU A 38 0.83 -5.88 5.49
N GLN A 39 0.15 -6.30 4.44
CA GLN A 39 0.76 -6.73 3.19
C GLN A 39 0.45 -5.67 2.13
N PRO A 40 1.33 -4.66 1.97
CA PRO A 40 1.21 -3.68 0.91
C PRO A 40 1.63 -4.29 -0.43
N PHE A 41 0.87 -3.96 -1.47
CA PHE A 41 1.11 -4.33 -2.86
C PHE A 41 1.12 -3.06 -3.70
N LEU A 42 1.95 -3.06 -4.75
CA LEU A 42 1.88 -2.06 -5.78
C LEU A 42 0.58 -2.28 -6.57
N ALA A 43 -0.31 -1.30 -6.58
CA ALA A 43 -1.62 -1.38 -7.23
C ALA A 43 -1.51 -1.18 -8.76
N LYS A 44 -0.49 -1.82 -9.36
CA LYS A 44 -0.17 -1.76 -10.77
C LYS A 44 -0.16 -3.19 -11.30
N ARG A 45 -0.88 -3.39 -12.41
CA ARG A 45 -1.04 -4.70 -13.05
C ARG A 45 0.29 -5.23 -13.59
N ASP A 46 0.31 -6.50 -14.00
CA ASP A 46 1.48 -7.16 -14.59
C ASP A 46 2.74 -6.98 -13.73
N GLU A 47 2.62 -7.25 -12.42
CA GLU A 47 3.72 -7.16 -11.46
C GLU A 47 4.47 -5.81 -11.48
N GLY A 48 3.73 -4.71 -11.70
CA GLY A 48 4.31 -3.36 -11.73
C GLY A 48 4.64 -2.82 -13.13
N ARG A 49 4.36 -3.56 -14.20
CA ARG A 49 4.59 -3.12 -15.59
C ARG A 49 3.36 -2.56 -16.29
N GLY A 50 2.17 -2.90 -15.83
CA GLY A 50 0.89 -2.50 -16.43
C GLY A 50 0.37 -1.14 -15.96
N SER A 51 -0.92 -0.91 -16.19
CA SER A 51 -1.62 0.28 -15.70
C SER A 51 -1.90 0.20 -14.20
N TRP A 52 -2.00 1.36 -13.56
CA TRP A 52 -2.51 1.48 -12.19
C TRP A 52 -3.99 1.06 -12.12
N LEU A 53 -4.38 0.46 -10.99
CA LEU A 53 -5.80 0.25 -10.65
C LEU A 53 -6.46 1.60 -10.42
N THR A 54 -7.75 1.71 -10.73
CA THR A 54 -8.52 2.93 -10.48
C THR A 54 -9.37 2.83 -9.22
N GLU A 55 -9.73 3.96 -8.62
CA GLU A 55 -10.66 3.99 -7.49
C GLU A 55 -11.97 3.25 -7.79
N ALA A 56 -12.49 3.37 -9.02
CA ALA A 56 -13.69 2.67 -9.46
C ALA A 56 -13.53 1.14 -9.37
N GLU A 57 -12.39 0.60 -9.81
CA GLU A 57 -12.13 -0.84 -9.78
C GLU A 57 -11.96 -1.37 -8.36
N VAL A 58 -11.25 -0.62 -7.50
CA VAL A 58 -11.10 -0.95 -6.09
C VAL A 58 -12.44 -0.92 -5.37
N THR A 59 -13.27 0.09 -5.63
CA THR A 59 -14.61 0.22 -5.03
C THR A 59 -15.55 -0.90 -5.47
N LYS A 60 -15.45 -1.35 -6.72
CA LYS A 60 -16.25 -2.47 -7.24
C LYS A 60 -15.76 -3.85 -6.78
N GLY A 61 -14.58 -3.93 -6.18
CA GLY A 61 -13.94 -5.20 -5.84
C GLY A 61 -13.46 -5.99 -7.07
N GLU A 62 -13.31 -5.32 -8.23
CA GLU A 62 -12.83 -5.93 -9.47
C GLU A 62 -11.29 -5.92 -9.51
N TYR A 63 -10.66 -6.48 -8.49
CA TYR A 63 -9.21 -6.59 -8.41
C TYR A 63 -8.80 -7.96 -7.90
N ALA A 64 -7.74 -8.51 -8.50
CA ALA A 64 -7.02 -9.66 -7.97
C ALA A 64 -5.69 -9.16 -7.39
N THR A 65 -5.29 -9.69 -6.25
CA THR A 65 -3.92 -9.53 -5.74
C THR A 65 -2.92 -10.39 -6.51
N ASP A 66 -3.42 -11.46 -7.15
CA ASP A 66 -2.67 -12.31 -8.06
C ASP A 66 -2.30 -11.49 -9.31
N GLY A 67 -1.02 -11.14 -9.43
CA GLY A 67 -0.50 -10.24 -10.48
C GLY A 67 -0.15 -8.83 -10.01
N LEU A 68 -0.32 -8.50 -8.71
CA LEU A 68 0.25 -7.30 -8.11
C LEU A 68 1.62 -7.59 -7.49
N LYS A 69 2.53 -6.63 -7.57
CA LYS A 69 3.88 -6.77 -7.00
C LYS A 69 3.85 -6.53 -5.48
N PRO A 70 4.22 -7.52 -4.63
CA PRO A 70 4.26 -7.32 -3.19
C PRO A 70 5.40 -6.39 -2.77
N LEU A 71 5.13 -5.53 -1.79
CA LEU A 71 6.11 -4.65 -1.15
C LEU A 71 6.60 -5.29 0.16
N ASP A 72 7.25 -6.44 0.04
CA ASP A 72 7.63 -7.27 1.20
C ASP A 72 8.89 -6.76 1.92
N VAL A 73 9.79 -6.08 1.21
CA VAL A 73 11.06 -5.60 1.75
C VAL A 73 10.82 -4.37 2.63
N ALA A 74 10.62 -4.58 3.93
CA ALA A 74 10.30 -3.52 4.88
C ALA A 74 11.33 -2.38 4.93
N GLY A 75 12.61 -2.69 4.65
CA GLY A 75 13.70 -1.70 4.59
C GLY A 75 13.89 -1.03 3.23
N ALA A 76 13.15 -1.43 2.19
CA ALA A 76 13.28 -0.82 0.88
C ALA A 76 12.65 0.58 0.91
N PRO A 77 13.34 1.59 0.38
CA PRO A 77 12.74 2.90 0.19
C PRO A 77 11.75 2.86 -1.00
N PRO A 78 10.68 3.68 -0.97
CA PRO A 78 9.60 3.68 -1.96
C PRO A 78 10.10 3.96 -3.38
N ASN A 79 11.19 4.71 -3.55
CA ASN A 79 11.80 4.96 -4.86
C ASN A 79 12.38 3.69 -5.52
N LEU A 80 12.73 2.64 -4.75
CA LEU A 80 13.20 1.36 -5.28
C LEU A 80 12.07 0.36 -5.57
N VAL A 81 10.83 0.71 -5.21
CA VAL A 81 9.65 -0.12 -5.40
C VAL A 81 8.57 0.58 -6.23
N ASP A 82 8.99 1.44 -7.16
CA ASP A 82 8.11 2.11 -8.13
C ASP A 82 7.06 3.03 -7.48
N LEU A 83 7.32 3.48 -6.24
CA LEU A 83 6.52 4.45 -5.49
C LEU A 83 7.22 5.81 -5.38
N SER A 84 8.15 6.12 -6.29
CA SER A 84 8.76 7.45 -6.34
C SER A 84 7.75 8.50 -6.80
N LYS A 85 7.97 9.78 -6.45
CA LYS A 85 7.15 10.90 -6.94
C LYS A 85 7.03 10.96 -8.46
N LYS A 86 8.02 10.43 -9.19
CA LYS A 86 8.01 10.36 -10.66
C LYS A 86 7.13 9.23 -11.17
N ASP A 87 7.16 8.07 -10.51
CA ASP A 87 6.42 6.87 -10.89
C ASP A 87 4.92 6.98 -10.58
N VAL A 88 4.57 7.61 -9.46
CA VAL A 88 3.16 7.87 -9.05
C VAL A 88 2.58 9.13 -9.69
N ARG A 89 3.34 9.79 -10.59
CA ARG A 89 2.90 11.06 -11.18
C ARG A 89 1.77 10.82 -12.17
N TYR A 90 0.55 11.12 -11.75
CA TYR A 90 -0.63 11.12 -12.61
C TYR A 90 -1.20 12.52 -12.75
N ARG A 91 -1.49 12.95 -13.98
CA ARG A 91 -2.14 14.24 -14.23
C ARG A 91 -3.65 14.05 -14.09
N VAL A 92 -4.16 14.28 -12.88
CA VAL A 92 -5.59 14.20 -12.59
C VAL A 92 -6.34 15.30 -13.34
N THR A 93 -7.37 14.93 -14.10
CA THR A 93 -8.34 15.86 -14.68
C THR A 93 -9.66 15.83 -13.89
N LYS A 94 -10.53 16.84 -14.09
CA LYS A 94 -11.86 16.86 -13.47
C LYS A 94 -12.71 15.65 -13.90
N GLU A 95 -12.53 15.18 -15.13
CA GLU A 95 -13.20 14.00 -15.65
C GLU A 95 -12.72 12.73 -14.93
N ASP A 96 -11.41 12.61 -14.65
CA ASP A 96 -10.88 11.47 -13.90
C ASP A 96 -11.49 11.36 -12.50
N VAL A 97 -11.60 12.48 -11.78
CA VAL A 97 -12.20 12.52 -10.44
C VAL A 97 -13.68 12.15 -10.51
N THR A 98 -14.42 12.72 -11.46
CA THR A 98 -15.85 12.46 -11.63
C THR A 98 -16.13 11.00 -12.01
N ALA A 99 -15.25 10.41 -12.83
CA ALA A 99 -15.35 9.03 -13.26
C ALA A 99 -14.66 8.03 -12.30
N LYS A 100 -14.08 8.49 -11.17
CA LYS A 100 -13.30 7.66 -10.23
C LYS A 100 -12.17 6.88 -10.93
N ARG A 101 -11.55 7.50 -11.94
CA ARG A 101 -10.42 6.95 -12.70
C ARG A 101 -9.06 7.36 -12.14
N THR A 102 -9.04 8.00 -10.98
CA THR A 102 -7.77 8.34 -10.35
C THR A 102 -7.05 7.05 -9.94
N PRO A 103 -5.73 6.99 -10.14
CA PRO A 103 -4.97 5.77 -9.86
C PRO A 103 -4.81 5.56 -8.36
N VAL A 104 -5.04 4.32 -7.94
CA VAL A 104 -4.62 3.79 -6.65
C VAL A 104 -3.20 3.27 -6.83
N HIS A 105 -2.29 3.70 -5.96
CA HIS A 105 -0.86 3.36 -6.06
C HIS A 105 -0.47 2.19 -5.16
N VAL A 106 -1.11 2.06 -3.99
CA VAL A 106 -0.83 1.02 -3.00
C VAL A 106 -2.13 0.37 -2.59
N MET A 107 -2.15 -0.96 -2.59
CA MET A 107 -3.24 -1.76 -2.05
C MET A 107 -2.77 -2.52 -0.83
N VAL A 108 -3.58 -2.58 0.22
CA VAL A 108 -3.17 -3.18 1.50
C VAL A 108 -4.13 -4.31 1.83
N VAL A 109 -3.58 -5.51 2.00
CA VAL A 109 -4.34 -6.68 2.45
C VAL A 109 -4.05 -6.91 3.93
N VAL A 110 -5.12 -7.20 4.68
CA VAL A 110 -5.03 -7.64 6.07
C VAL A 110 -5.25 -9.15 6.08
N PRO A 111 -4.27 -9.97 6.49
CA PRO A 111 -4.45 -11.42 6.56
C PRO A 111 -5.52 -11.78 7.61
N GLU A 112 -6.43 -12.68 7.25
CA GLU A 112 -7.43 -13.24 8.14
C GLU A 112 -6.73 -14.13 9.19
N GLY A 113 -7.05 -13.99 10.48
CA GLY A 113 -6.45 -14.81 11.56
C GLY A 113 -5.21 -14.21 12.24
N ALA A 114 -5.08 -12.88 12.28
CA ALA A 114 -3.93 -12.21 12.87
C ALA A 114 -3.86 -12.24 14.42
N GLU A 115 -4.03 -13.39 15.05
CA GLU A 115 -3.61 -13.61 16.43
C GLU A 115 -2.07 -13.69 16.51
N SER A 116 -1.54 -13.22 17.63
CA SER A 116 -0.16 -12.86 17.87
C SER A 116 0.82 -14.04 17.69
N ASN A 117 1.81 -13.91 16.82
CA ASN A 117 3.09 -14.60 16.99
C ASN A 117 4.21 -13.64 16.59
N ALA A 118 4.69 -12.89 17.58
CA ALA A 118 5.92 -12.13 17.46
C ALA A 118 7.05 -13.06 17.88
N VAL A 119 8.00 -13.31 16.98
CA VAL A 119 9.35 -13.71 17.38
C VAL A 119 10.19 -12.42 17.43
N PRO A 120 10.50 -11.86 18.60
CA PRO A 120 11.52 -10.85 18.70
C PRO A 120 12.90 -11.53 18.68
N SER A 121 13.80 -11.04 17.83
CA SER A 121 15.25 -11.27 17.85
C SER A 121 15.84 -10.15 16.99
N ILE A 122 16.83 -9.34 17.42
CA ILE A 122 17.90 -9.59 18.39
C ILE A 122 18.21 -8.29 19.17
N GLU A 123 18.71 -8.50 20.39
CA GLU A 123 19.19 -7.58 21.42
C GLU A 123 20.35 -6.64 21.01
N LYS A 124 20.39 -5.50 21.73
CA LYS A 124 21.48 -4.55 22.03
C LYS A 124 22.79 -4.61 21.22
N PHE A 125 23.25 -3.43 20.81
CA PHE A 125 24.64 -3.03 21.04
C PHE A 125 24.65 -1.65 21.73
N GLY A 126 24.94 -1.68 23.03
CA GLY A 126 25.56 -0.55 23.71
C GLY A 126 26.92 -1.05 24.19
N GLU A 127 27.97 -0.35 23.81
CA GLU A 127 28.87 0.41 24.70
C GLU A 127 29.48 1.56 23.89
#